data_AF-A0A2E7LBR8-F1
#
_entry.id   AF-A0A2E7LBR8-F1
#
_cell.length_a   1.000
_cell.length_b   1.000
_cell.length_c   1.000
_cell.angle_alpha   90.00
_cell.angle_beta   90.00
_cell.angle_gamma   90.00
#
_symmetry.space_group_name_H-M   'P 1'
#
loop_
_entity.id
_entity.type
_entity.pdbx_description
1 polymer ?
#
loop_
_entity_poly.entity_id
_entity_poly.type
_entity_poly.pdbx_seq_one_letter_code
_entity_poly.pdbx_strand_id
1 'polypeptide(L)'
;MHTGLCLLSVCSLMAVPLHRNSPIVLSPNEQLVCAVNQDADTVSLWQWQTEQPVRQIQVDKEPRNIAFSGDGKWAYVTAQRAQTLCIINLQLFRCVQRIPVGGQPVGIVLSATGTEAYVTQFSGDYFDDKYAPGALAIIDLQHARVRNRIPLAARPFALARSVDGQSLWVSHYLGIQGRGLITEIDLQRESIRRTIPLVEDPDVSGGRGGIFTAVASLDIHPRFPRALVAGMHANHKRGPTQSGRPLSHKTTVQAAVAILDLDNGSELPDARIVSSFSGQAVAVPTAVAFLPDGKHFIDIYFASHDLKVIRYNERGLVAERALLELPHGPDGIAITADGQHGFINARWDRQIAHLDLSDIRRPRIHSKVLKHNETWSSQRIMGARIFHNSRDPRMTPNRWLSCGVCHLDGGLQSDHLIWEFSKLQKPASPRLVNTKSLAVTAASGPPFLIQGTYHSVQQEDHFVRSFLGGSG
;
A
#
# COMPACT_ATOMS: atom_id res chain seq x y z
N MET A 1 48.17 33.03 25.73
CA MET A 1 46.72 33.18 25.61
C MET A 1 46.36 33.38 24.15
N HIS A 2 45.95 32.35 23.42
CA HIS A 2 45.21 32.47 22.17
C HIS A 2 44.38 31.21 22.00
N THR A 3 43.09 31.35 22.30
CA THR A 3 42.04 30.36 22.06
C THR A 3 41.64 30.42 20.59
N GLY A 4 41.94 29.37 19.83
CA GLY A 4 41.46 29.18 18.47
C GLY A 4 40.02 28.67 18.48
N LEU A 5 39.10 29.43 17.88
CA LEU A 5 37.74 29.01 17.58
C LEU A 5 37.79 27.95 16.46
N CYS A 6 37.33 26.73 16.75
CA CYS A 6 37.04 25.72 15.73
C CYS A 6 35.63 25.99 15.18
N LEU A 7 35.53 26.47 13.94
CA LEU A 7 34.28 26.52 13.19
C LEU A 7 33.86 25.09 12.82
N LEU A 8 32.87 24.55 13.54
CA LEU A 8 32.13 23.37 13.12
C LEU A 8 31.29 23.74 11.89
N SER A 9 31.72 23.28 10.73
CA SER A 9 30.90 23.30 9.51
C SER A 9 29.66 22.44 9.75
N VAL A 10 28.51 23.08 9.90
CA VAL A 10 27.21 22.41 9.91
C VAL A 10 27.00 21.87 8.50
N CYS A 11 27.34 20.59 8.28
CA CYS A 11 26.85 19.86 7.13
C CYS A 11 25.32 19.88 7.21
N SER A 12 24.68 20.70 6.39
CA SER A 12 23.25 20.57 6.13
C SER A 12 23.02 19.15 5.63
N LEU A 13 22.43 18.30 6.47
CA LEU A 13 21.92 17.00 6.08
C LEU A 13 20.91 17.25 4.95
N MET A 14 21.34 17.05 3.71
CA MET A 14 20.40 16.96 2.61
C MET A 14 19.46 15.81 2.94
N ALA A 15 18.20 16.14 3.20
CA ALA A 15 17.16 15.16 3.45
C ALA A 15 17.10 14.20 2.27
N VAL A 16 17.39 12.93 2.54
CA VAL A 16 17.37 11.88 1.52
C VAL A 16 15.93 11.72 1.03
N PRO A 17 15.66 11.78 -0.28
CA PRO A 17 14.32 11.55 -0.82
C PRO A 17 13.77 10.22 -0.30
N LEU A 18 12.48 10.20 0.04
CA LEU A 18 11.78 8.99 0.46
C LEU A 18 12.13 7.82 -0.46
N HIS A 19 12.69 6.78 0.13
CA HIS A 19 13.15 5.61 -0.58
C HIS A 19 12.04 4.58 -0.78
N ARG A 20 10.82 4.83 -0.29
CA ARG A 20 9.63 3.99 -0.48
C ARG A 20 8.45 4.83 -0.95
N ASN A 21 7.57 4.27 -1.78
CA ASN A 21 6.34 4.94 -2.16
C ASN A 21 5.33 4.95 -1.00
N SER A 22 4.49 5.99 -0.92
CA SER A 22 3.39 6.07 0.04
C SER A 22 2.31 7.06 -0.45
N PRO A 23 1.02 6.87 -0.11
CA PRO A 23 -0.02 7.87 -0.34
C PRO A 23 0.06 9.05 0.66
N ILE A 24 0.86 8.91 1.73
CA ILE A 24 1.11 9.97 2.71
C ILE A 24 2.59 10.10 3.03
N VAL A 25 3.11 11.32 2.99
CA VAL A 25 4.55 11.63 3.08
C VAL A 25 4.79 12.93 3.84
N LEU A 26 5.98 13.06 4.40
CA LEU A 26 6.50 14.30 4.97
C LEU A 26 7.36 15.03 3.93
N SER A 27 7.31 16.36 3.92
CA SER A 27 8.27 17.16 3.19
C SER A 27 9.69 16.92 3.72
N PRO A 28 10.75 17.18 2.94
CA PRO A 28 12.13 16.94 3.37
C PRO A 28 12.53 17.66 4.67
N ASN A 29 11.94 18.82 4.96
CA ASN A 29 12.12 19.57 6.21
C ASN A 29 11.13 19.17 7.32
N GLU A 30 10.30 18.15 7.09
CA GLU A 30 9.28 17.61 7.99
C GLU A 30 8.24 18.61 8.48
N GLN A 31 8.07 19.76 7.83
CA GLN A 31 7.06 20.75 8.24
C GLN A 31 5.68 20.49 7.62
N LEU A 32 5.62 19.78 6.50
CA LEU A 32 4.39 19.55 5.74
C LEU A 32 4.09 18.05 5.62
N VAL A 33 2.90 17.65 6.04
CA VAL A 33 2.33 16.33 5.75
C VAL A 33 1.48 16.45 4.50
N CYS A 34 1.74 15.62 3.49
CA CYS A 34 0.92 15.54 2.28
C CYS A 34 0.23 14.19 2.19
N ALA A 35 -1.09 14.20 2.01
CA ALA A 35 -1.90 13.00 1.89
C ALA A 35 -2.70 13.00 0.59
N VAL A 36 -2.59 11.94 -0.19
CA VAL A 36 -3.33 11.72 -1.42
C VAL A 36 -4.78 11.33 -1.12
N ASN A 37 -5.73 12.00 -1.78
CA ASN A 37 -7.15 11.69 -1.70
C ASN A 37 -7.62 11.10 -3.03
N GLN A 38 -7.47 9.78 -3.18
CA GLN A 38 -7.80 9.06 -4.40
C GLN A 38 -9.26 9.29 -4.85
N ASP A 39 -10.19 9.38 -3.92
CA ASP A 39 -11.62 9.50 -4.17
C ASP A 39 -12.13 10.94 -4.37
N ALA A 40 -11.27 11.92 -4.12
CA ALA A 40 -11.57 13.35 -4.30
C ALA A 40 -10.68 14.02 -5.35
N ASP A 41 -9.81 13.26 -6.03
CA ASP A 41 -8.87 13.77 -7.04
C ASP A 41 -8.00 14.94 -6.54
N THR A 42 -7.61 14.92 -5.26
CA THR A 42 -6.87 16.00 -4.60
C THR A 42 -5.69 15.48 -3.77
N VAL A 43 -4.80 16.40 -3.37
CA VAL A 43 -3.81 16.20 -2.31
C VAL A 43 -4.06 17.18 -1.18
N SER A 44 -4.16 16.67 0.05
CA SER A 44 -4.24 17.47 1.27
C SER A 44 -2.85 17.81 1.78
N LEU A 45 -2.62 19.06 2.15
CA LEU A 45 -1.38 19.60 2.70
C LEU A 45 -1.62 20.14 4.10
N TRP A 46 -0.88 19.64 5.09
CA TRP A 46 -1.04 20.02 6.49
C TRP A 46 0.30 20.42 7.11
N GLN A 47 0.38 21.67 7.60
CA GLN A 47 1.51 22.13 8.40
C GLN A 47 1.30 21.70 9.85
N TRP A 48 1.72 20.48 10.17
CA TRP A 48 1.27 19.76 11.36
C TRP A 48 1.73 20.33 12.70
N GLN A 49 2.75 21.19 12.69
CA GLN A 49 3.25 21.89 13.88
C GLN A 49 2.55 23.24 14.11
N THR A 50 1.64 23.63 13.22
CA THR A 50 0.93 24.90 13.27
C THR A 50 -0.57 24.67 13.35
N GLU A 51 -1.32 25.69 13.77
CA GLU A 51 -2.79 25.66 13.79
C GLU A 51 -3.41 25.96 12.40
N GLN A 52 -2.60 25.97 11.34
CA GLN A 52 -3.08 26.27 10.00
C GLN A 52 -4.01 25.15 9.49
N PRO A 53 -5.13 25.51 8.84
CA PRO A 53 -6.04 24.53 8.28
C PRO A 53 -5.38 23.72 7.15
N VAL A 54 -5.88 22.51 6.93
CA VAL A 54 -5.47 21.68 5.81
C VAL A 54 -5.86 22.35 4.50
N ARG A 55 -4.90 22.48 3.59
CA ARG A 55 -5.13 22.97 2.23
C ARG A 55 -5.31 21.79 1.29
N GLN A 56 -6.17 21.93 0.28
CA GLN A 56 -6.24 20.95 -0.81
C GLN A 56 -5.76 21.52 -2.14
N ILE A 57 -5.12 20.65 -2.90
CA ILE A 57 -4.69 20.92 -4.27
C ILE A 57 -5.39 19.92 -5.18
N GLN A 58 -6.13 20.43 -6.17
CA GLN A 58 -6.71 19.61 -7.23
C GLN A 58 -5.59 19.01 -8.09
N VAL A 59 -5.68 17.71 -8.34
CA VAL A 59 -4.84 16.96 -9.27
C VAL A 59 -5.73 16.20 -10.25
N ASP A 60 -5.12 15.37 -11.09
CA ASP A 60 -5.86 14.57 -12.05
C ASP A 60 -6.48 13.32 -11.39
N LYS A 61 -7.34 12.65 -12.16
CA LYS A 61 -8.21 11.59 -11.68
C LYS A 61 -7.48 10.39 -11.09
N GLU A 62 -7.93 9.95 -9.91
CA GLU A 62 -7.46 8.81 -9.15
C GLU A 62 -5.97 8.90 -8.79
N PRO A 63 -5.56 9.89 -7.99
CA PRO A 63 -4.19 9.99 -7.51
C PRO A 63 -3.87 8.82 -6.58
N ARG A 64 -2.63 8.30 -6.64
CA ARG A 64 -2.21 7.09 -5.91
C ARG A 64 -1.11 7.34 -4.89
N ASN A 65 0.04 7.85 -5.33
CA ASN A 65 1.20 8.06 -4.48
C ASN A 65 1.82 9.43 -4.76
N ILE A 66 2.63 9.88 -3.80
CA ILE A 66 3.26 11.19 -3.84
C ILE A 66 4.73 11.08 -3.44
N ALA A 67 5.60 11.83 -4.12
CA ALA A 67 7.02 11.98 -3.80
C ALA A 67 7.44 13.46 -3.82
N PHE A 68 8.51 13.81 -3.10
CA PHE A 68 9.05 15.16 -3.07
C PHE A 68 10.42 15.26 -3.74
N SER A 69 10.65 16.40 -4.38
CA SER A 69 12.01 16.90 -4.67
C SER A 69 12.82 17.08 -3.38
N GLY A 70 14.13 16.87 -3.43
CA GLY A 70 15.01 16.98 -2.26
C GLY A 70 15.03 18.38 -1.63
N ASP A 71 14.76 19.43 -2.42
CA ASP A 71 14.64 20.81 -1.93
C ASP A 71 13.25 21.16 -1.37
N GLY A 72 12.30 20.23 -1.43
CA GLY A 72 10.94 20.39 -0.90
C GLY A 72 10.07 21.39 -1.64
N LYS A 73 10.47 21.87 -2.83
CA LYS A 73 9.68 22.86 -3.59
C LYS A 73 8.63 22.22 -4.50
N TRP A 74 8.86 20.98 -4.89
CA TRP A 74 8.02 20.22 -5.81
C TRP A 74 7.53 18.92 -5.20
N ALA A 75 6.26 18.61 -5.43
CA ALA A 75 5.67 17.29 -5.19
C ALA A 75 5.19 16.67 -6.52
N TYR A 76 5.36 15.36 -6.64
CA TYR A 76 5.04 14.58 -7.83
C TYR A 76 4.00 13.53 -7.46
N VAL A 77 2.84 13.56 -8.13
CA VAL A 77 1.68 12.74 -7.77
C VAL A 77 1.28 11.89 -8.97
N THR A 78 1.31 10.58 -8.80
CA THR A 78 0.83 9.65 -9.84
C THR A 78 -0.69 9.69 -9.87
N ALA A 79 -1.28 9.89 -11.05
CA ALA A 79 -2.72 9.86 -11.28
C ALA A 79 -3.05 8.68 -12.19
N GLN A 80 -3.51 7.59 -11.59
CA GLN A 80 -3.62 6.30 -12.27
C GLN A 80 -4.62 6.33 -13.42
N ARG A 81 -5.81 6.89 -13.18
CA ARG A 81 -6.87 6.91 -14.20
C ARG A 81 -6.58 7.89 -15.31
N ALA A 82 -6.06 9.05 -14.94
CA ALA A 82 -5.66 10.07 -15.89
C ALA A 82 -4.41 9.66 -16.69
N GLN A 83 -3.66 8.67 -16.19
CA GLN A 83 -2.41 8.20 -16.77
C GLN A 83 -1.34 9.29 -16.85
N THR A 84 -1.31 10.17 -15.84
CA THR A 84 -0.42 11.32 -15.76
C THR A 84 0.42 11.29 -14.49
N LEU A 85 1.53 12.02 -14.52
CA LEU A 85 2.24 12.49 -13.34
C LEU A 85 1.95 13.98 -13.17
N CYS A 86 1.27 14.35 -12.08
CA CYS A 86 1.00 15.74 -11.73
C CYS A 86 2.20 16.33 -10.96
N ILE A 87 2.64 17.52 -11.36
CA ILE A 87 3.71 18.27 -10.68
C ILE A 87 3.07 19.44 -9.93
N ILE A 88 3.19 19.41 -8.61
CA ILE A 88 2.69 20.43 -7.70
C ILE A 88 3.84 21.35 -7.32
N ASN A 89 3.63 22.65 -7.51
CA ASN A 89 4.50 23.66 -6.91
C ASN A 89 3.99 23.98 -5.50
N LEU A 90 4.82 23.74 -4.49
CA LEU A 90 4.43 23.88 -3.08
C LEU A 90 4.51 25.31 -2.55
N GLN A 91 5.19 26.21 -3.28
CA GLN A 91 5.17 27.64 -2.98
C GLN A 91 3.87 28.29 -3.50
N LEU A 92 3.42 27.88 -4.69
CA LEU A 92 2.18 28.37 -5.32
C LEU A 92 0.94 27.60 -4.88
N PHE A 93 1.12 26.46 -4.19
CA PHE A 93 0.07 25.55 -3.77
C PHE A 93 -0.89 25.14 -4.90
N ARG A 94 -0.35 24.76 -6.06
CA ARG A 94 -1.15 24.27 -7.19
C ARG A 94 -0.38 23.28 -8.06
N CYS A 95 -1.13 22.42 -8.75
CA CYS A 95 -0.61 21.62 -9.86
C CYS A 95 -0.26 22.58 -11.02
N VAL A 96 1.00 22.60 -11.44
CA VAL A 96 1.49 23.51 -12.50
C VAL A 96 1.79 22.79 -13.81
N GLN A 97 2.00 21.47 -13.78
CA GLN A 97 2.37 20.71 -14.96
C GLN A 97 1.90 19.25 -14.84
N ARG A 98 1.67 18.62 -16.00
CA ARG A 98 1.25 17.22 -16.12
C ARG A 98 2.12 16.54 -17.17
N ILE A 99 2.69 15.40 -16.83
CA ILE A 99 3.44 14.56 -17.77
C ILE A 99 2.54 13.39 -18.16
N PRO A 100 2.20 13.18 -19.44
CA PRO A 100 1.57 11.94 -19.89
C PRO A 100 2.52 10.75 -19.66
N VAL A 101 2.11 9.78 -18.85
CA VAL A 101 2.91 8.60 -18.54
C VAL A 101 2.38 7.36 -19.27
N GLY A 102 1.04 7.22 -19.34
CA GLY A 102 0.38 6.00 -19.85
C GLY A 102 0.41 4.86 -18.83
N GLY A 103 -0.19 3.72 -19.19
CA GLY A 103 0.00 2.44 -18.49
C GLY A 103 -0.44 2.38 -17.02
N GLN A 104 -1.35 3.27 -16.58
CA GLN A 104 -1.83 3.37 -15.20
C GLN A 104 -0.71 3.53 -14.15
N PRO A 105 -0.14 4.73 -13.99
CA PRO A 105 0.92 4.99 -13.03
C PRO A 105 0.43 4.83 -11.58
N VAL A 106 1.15 4.06 -10.76
CA VAL A 106 0.74 3.78 -9.37
C VAL A 106 1.77 4.28 -8.38
N GLY A 107 2.89 3.59 -8.22
CA GLY A 107 3.93 3.94 -7.28
C GLY A 107 4.89 4.96 -7.88
N ILE A 108 5.53 5.76 -7.03
CA ILE A 108 6.58 6.71 -7.43
C ILE A 108 7.65 6.81 -6.35
N VAL A 109 8.91 6.81 -6.77
CA VAL A 109 10.06 7.29 -5.98
C VAL A 109 10.99 8.10 -6.88
N LEU A 110 11.76 9.03 -6.29
CA LEU A 110 12.74 9.80 -7.05
C LEU A 110 14.12 9.15 -7.00
N SER A 111 14.90 9.40 -8.05
CA SER A 111 16.35 9.21 -8.07
C SER A 111 17.04 9.97 -6.91
N ALA A 112 18.23 9.53 -6.51
CA ALA A 112 19.02 10.20 -5.46
C ALA A 112 19.29 11.68 -5.79
N THR A 113 19.50 11.98 -7.07
CA THR A 113 19.73 13.34 -7.58
C THR A 113 18.46 14.17 -7.69
N GLY A 114 17.28 13.54 -7.63
CA GLY A 114 15.99 14.20 -7.83
C GLY A 114 15.71 14.64 -9.27
N THR A 115 16.53 14.22 -10.25
CA THR A 115 16.38 14.58 -11.67
C THR A 115 15.45 13.63 -12.42
N GLU A 116 15.29 12.41 -11.92
CA GLU A 116 14.40 11.39 -12.47
C GLU A 116 13.38 10.90 -11.44
N ALA A 117 12.21 10.51 -11.94
CA ALA A 117 11.20 9.74 -11.20
C ALA A 117 11.07 8.33 -11.79
N TYR A 118 11.01 7.33 -10.91
CA TYR A 118 10.70 5.95 -11.25
C TYR A 118 9.25 5.68 -10.91
N VAL A 119 8.45 5.27 -11.90
CA VAL A 119 7.00 5.11 -11.77
C VAL A 119 6.56 3.74 -12.25
N THR A 120 5.85 2.98 -11.42
CA THR A 120 5.28 1.68 -11.81
C THR A 120 4.02 1.88 -12.65
N GLN A 121 3.91 1.12 -13.74
CA GLN A 121 2.78 1.15 -14.69
C GLN A 121 1.98 -0.16 -14.60
N PHE A 122 0.81 -0.09 -13.99
CA PHE A 122 0.02 -1.27 -13.58
C PHE A 122 -0.62 -2.05 -14.72
N SER A 123 -1.12 -1.38 -15.77
CA SER A 123 -1.96 -2.02 -16.81
C SER A 123 -1.19 -2.63 -17.97
N GLY A 124 0.14 -2.51 -17.98
CA GLY A 124 0.95 -2.83 -19.15
C GLY A 124 0.68 -1.90 -20.34
N ASP A 125 1.46 -2.07 -21.40
CA ASP A 125 1.30 -1.37 -22.69
C ASP A 125 2.12 -2.08 -23.78
N TYR A 126 2.00 -1.64 -25.03
CA TYR A 126 2.90 -2.03 -26.12
C TYR A 126 4.16 -1.14 -26.12
N PHE A 127 5.33 -1.78 -26.10
CA PHE A 127 6.64 -1.16 -26.23
C PHE A 127 7.36 -1.78 -27.42
N ASP A 128 7.70 -0.98 -28.43
CA ASP A 128 8.38 -1.43 -29.65
C ASP A 128 7.71 -2.69 -30.26
N ASP A 129 6.39 -2.60 -30.48
CA ASP A 129 5.51 -3.67 -30.98
C ASP A 129 5.42 -4.93 -30.12
N LYS A 130 5.96 -4.91 -28.89
CA LYS A 130 5.86 -6.01 -27.91
C LYS A 130 4.98 -5.61 -26.74
N TYR A 131 3.93 -6.39 -26.49
CA TYR A 131 3.12 -6.21 -25.30
C TYR A 131 3.91 -6.59 -24.05
N ALA A 132 3.95 -5.68 -23.08
CA ALA A 132 4.39 -5.98 -21.72
C ALA A 132 3.21 -5.82 -20.75
N PRO A 133 3.00 -6.77 -19.84
CA PRO A 133 1.86 -6.73 -18.91
C PRO A 133 2.04 -5.72 -17.77
N GLY A 134 3.20 -5.08 -17.69
CA GLY A 134 3.55 -4.01 -16.76
C GLY A 134 4.85 -3.35 -17.20
N ALA A 135 5.18 -2.20 -16.62
CA ALA A 135 6.48 -1.55 -16.84
C ALA A 135 6.91 -0.68 -15.65
N LEU A 136 8.19 -0.33 -15.63
CA LEU A 136 8.69 0.83 -14.90
C LEU A 136 8.97 1.96 -15.90
N ALA A 137 8.31 3.09 -15.75
CA ALA A 137 8.64 4.31 -16.48
C ALA A 137 9.74 5.08 -15.75
N ILE A 138 10.76 5.50 -16.49
CA ILE A 138 11.79 6.42 -16.04
C ILE A 138 11.49 7.79 -16.65
N ILE A 139 11.16 8.76 -15.80
CA ILE A 139 10.69 10.07 -16.20
C ILE A 139 11.79 11.08 -15.93
N ASP A 140 12.18 11.81 -16.97
CA ASP A 140 13.05 12.98 -16.88
C ASP A 140 12.21 14.15 -16.37
N LEU A 141 12.49 14.60 -15.15
CA LEU A 141 11.73 15.67 -14.50
C LEU A 141 12.13 17.06 -15.00
N GLN A 142 13.34 17.22 -15.54
CA GLN A 142 13.82 18.47 -16.10
C GLN A 142 13.14 18.78 -17.44
N HIS A 143 13.04 17.77 -18.30
CA HIS A 143 12.39 17.89 -19.61
C HIS A 143 10.93 17.46 -19.61
N ALA A 144 10.41 17.06 -18.45
CA ALA A 144 9.02 16.67 -18.21
C ALA A 144 8.47 15.64 -19.22
N ARG A 145 9.22 14.55 -19.42
CA ARG A 145 8.87 13.49 -20.36
C ARG A 145 9.30 12.11 -19.86
N VAL A 146 8.59 11.07 -20.29
CA VAL A 146 9.06 9.69 -20.12
C VAL A 146 10.30 9.51 -20.99
N ARG A 147 11.45 9.21 -20.37
CA ARG A 147 12.73 9.00 -21.05
C ARG A 147 12.89 7.55 -21.52
N ASN A 148 12.55 6.60 -20.64
CA ASN A 148 12.71 5.18 -20.91
C ASN A 148 11.62 4.37 -20.19
N ARG A 149 11.44 3.11 -20.60
CA ARG A 149 10.61 2.13 -19.93
C ARG A 149 11.30 0.78 -19.85
N ILE A 150 11.20 0.14 -18.69
CA ILE A 150 11.67 -1.22 -18.45
C ILE A 150 10.44 -2.13 -18.42
N PRO A 151 10.25 -3.06 -19.38
CA PRO A 151 9.16 -4.02 -19.35
C PRO A 151 9.23 -4.89 -18.09
N LEU A 152 8.09 -5.07 -17.42
CA LEU A 152 7.97 -5.85 -16.20
C LEU A 152 6.86 -6.92 -16.33
N ALA A 153 6.88 -7.89 -15.42
CA ALA A 153 5.74 -8.77 -15.20
C ALA A 153 4.48 -7.98 -14.78
N ALA A 154 3.32 -8.62 -14.86
CA ALA A 154 2.01 -7.98 -14.68
C ALA A 154 1.89 -7.22 -13.35
N ARG A 155 1.12 -6.12 -13.37
CA ARG A 155 0.68 -5.37 -12.18
C ARG A 155 1.81 -4.94 -11.22
N PRO A 156 2.89 -4.30 -11.71
CA PRO A 156 3.84 -3.66 -10.82
C PRO A 156 3.12 -2.58 -10.00
N PHE A 157 3.40 -2.49 -8.71
CA PHE A 157 2.58 -1.73 -7.76
C PHE A 157 3.41 -0.85 -6.85
N ALA A 158 3.88 -1.37 -5.71
CA ALA A 158 4.75 -0.64 -4.81
C ALA A 158 6.20 -0.71 -5.28
N LEU A 159 7.01 0.28 -4.89
CA LEU A 159 8.44 0.29 -5.12
C LEU A 159 9.21 0.94 -4.00
N ALA A 160 10.42 0.45 -3.78
CA ALA A 160 11.40 1.09 -2.91
C ALA A 160 12.80 1.07 -3.55
N ARG A 161 13.52 2.16 -3.41
CA ARG A 161 14.90 2.37 -3.86
C ARG A 161 15.85 1.97 -2.73
N SER A 162 16.94 1.29 -3.06
CA SER A 162 17.99 1.01 -2.10
C SER A 162 18.64 2.31 -1.59
N VAL A 163 19.22 2.25 -0.38
CA VAL A 163 19.87 3.41 0.26
C VAL A 163 21.01 3.96 -0.60
N ASP A 164 21.79 3.08 -1.24
CA ASP A 164 22.86 3.44 -2.18
C ASP A 164 22.36 4.01 -3.53
N GLY A 165 21.05 3.93 -3.79
CA GLY A 165 20.41 4.38 -5.01
C GLY A 165 20.70 3.56 -6.26
N GLN A 166 21.29 2.38 -6.15
CA GLN A 166 21.67 1.55 -7.29
C GLN A 166 20.60 0.54 -7.72
N SER A 167 19.73 0.13 -6.78
CA SER A 167 18.69 -0.85 -7.03
C SER A 167 17.30 -0.28 -6.75
N LEU A 168 16.32 -0.74 -7.51
CA LEU A 168 14.91 -0.51 -7.25
C LEU A 168 14.19 -1.85 -7.11
N TRP A 169 13.42 -1.99 -6.04
CA TRP A 169 12.64 -3.17 -5.72
C TRP A 169 11.18 -2.88 -6.00
N VAL A 170 10.54 -3.70 -6.82
CA VAL A 170 9.15 -3.49 -7.29
C VAL A 170 8.31 -4.69 -6.87
N SER A 171 7.19 -4.45 -6.17
CA SER A 171 6.20 -5.49 -5.95
C SER A 171 5.29 -5.64 -7.15
N HIS A 172 4.83 -6.88 -7.37
CA HIS A 172 3.73 -7.16 -8.26
C HIS A 172 2.51 -7.51 -7.41
N TYR A 173 1.50 -6.66 -7.44
CA TYR A 173 0.35 -6.78 -6.54
C TYR A 173 -0.28 -8.17 -6.64
N LEU A 174 -0.46 -8.68 -7.86
CA LEU A 174 -0.94 -10.04 -8.11
C LEU A 174 0.00 -10.68 -9.11
N GLY A 175 0.97 -11.44 -8.59
CA GLY A 175 2.00 -12.07 -9.41
C GLY A 175 1.45 -13.13 -10.37
N ILE A 176 2.28 -13.50 -11.34
CA ILE A 176 1.94 -14.45 -12.40
C ILE A 176 1.97 -15.88 -11.82
N GLN A 177 1.08 -16.77 -12.30
CA GLN A 177 0.95 -18.16 -11.82
C GLN A 177 0.52 -18.31 -10.35
N GLY A 178 -0.07 -17.27 -9.77
CA GLY A 178 -0.65 -17.34 -8.42
C GLY A 178 0.39 -17.32 -7.31
N ARG A 179 1.58 -16.75 -7.51
CA ARG A 179 2.55 -16.50 -6.43
C ARG A 179 2.97 -15.04 -6.44
N GLY A 180 3.20 -14.49 -5.26
CA GLY A 180 3.70 -13.14 -5.05
C GLY A 180 5.09 -13.01 -5.67
N LEU A 181 5.39 -11.83 -6.19
CA LEU A 181 6.57 -11.61 -7.00
C LEU A 181 7.17 -10.26 -6.67
N ILE A 182 8.48 -10.22 -6.47
CA ILE A 182 9.26 -8.98 -6.32
C ILE A 182 10.31 -8.96 -7.43
N THR A 183 10.50 -7.81 -8.08
CA THR A 183 11.53 -7.63 -9.11
C THR A 183 12.58 -6.64 -8.62
N GLU A 184 13.86 -6.99 -8.75
CA GLU A 184 14.99 -6.09 -8.56
C GLU A 184 15.43 -5.52 -9.91
N ILE A 185 15.54 -4.20 -9.98
CA ILE A 185 15.97 -3.45 -11.15
C ILE A 185 17.30 -2.79 -10.82
N ASP A 186 18.28 -2.97 -11.69
CA ASP A 186 19.54 -2.25 -11.68
C ASP A 186 19.34 -0.89 -12.34
N LEU A 187 19.47 0.20 -11.57
CA LEU A 187 19.21 1.55 -12.05
C LEU A 187 20.34 2.11 -12.91
N GLN A 188 21.55 1.57 -12.80
CA GLN A 188 22.67 1.97 -13.65
C GLN A 188 22.54 1.36 -15.05
N ARG A 189 22.13 0.10 -15.13
CA ARG A 189 21.93 -0.64 -16.39
C ARG A 189 20.53 -0.48 -16.98
N GLU A 190 19.58 0.05 -16.21
CA GLU A 190 18.17 0.16 -16.55
C GLU A 190 17.58 -1.19 -17.00
N SER A 191 17.87 -2.23 -16.24
CA SER A 191 17.50 -3.60 -16.58
C SER A 191 17.07 -4.39 -15.35
N ILE A 192 16.22 -5.39 -15.54
CA ILE A 192 15.90 -6.36 -14.49
C ILE A 192 17.18 -7.11 -14.12
N ARG A 193 17.57 -7.04 -12.84
CA ARG A 193 18.67 -7.85 -12.30
C ARG A 193 18.20 -9.26 -12.00
N ARG A 194 17.05 -9.38 -11.32
CA ARG A 194 16.42 -10.67 -10.99
C ARG A 194 14.97 -10.48 -10.58
N THR A 195 14.25 -11.60 -10.54
CA THR A 195 12.89 -11.69 -10.06
C THR A 195 12.81 -12.75 -8.97
N ILE A 196 12.20 -12.39 -7.84
CA ILE A 196 12.10 -13.20 -6.63
C ILE A 196 10.64 -13.64 -6.45
N PRO A 197 10.30 -14.90 -6.74
CA PRO A 197 9.01 -15.45 -6.36
C PRO A 197 8.97 -15.65 -4.84
N LEU A 198 7.87 -15.25 -4.21
CA LEU A 198 7.61 -15.54 -2.81
C LEU A 198 7.23 -17.01 -2.64
N VAL A 199 7.79 -17.61 -1.60
CA VAL A 199 7.75 -19.05 -1.31
C VAL A 199 6.33 -19.46 -0.95
N GLU A 200 5.87 -20.53 -1.58
CA GLU A 200 4.60 -21.16 -1.21
C GLU A 200 4.79 -21.97 0.07
N ASP A 201 3.91 -21.78 1.04
CA ASP A 201 3.93 -22.55 2.28
C ASP A 201 3.26 -23.91 2.06
N PRO A 202 3.94 -25.04 2.32
CA PRO A 202 3.37 -26.37 2.13
C PRO A 202 2.45 -26.82 3.28
N ASP A 203 2.48 -26.17 4.46
CA ASP A 203 1.81 -26.67 5.67
C ASP A 203 0.30 -26.39 5.70
N VAL A 204 -0.46 -27.25 5.05
CA VAL A 204 -1.94 -27.18 5.09
C VAL A 204 -2.50 -27.54 6.49
N SER A 205 -1.71 -28.13 7.38
CA SER A 205 -2.19 -28.62 8.68
C SER A 205 -2.26 -27.54 9.74
N GLY A 206 -1.19 -26.78 9.94
CA GLY A 206 -1.11 -25.66 10.88
C GLY A 206 -1.86 -24.42 10.43
N GLY A 207 -2.47 -24.45 9.24
CA GLY A 207 -3.23 -23.33 8.67
C GLY A 207 -2.40 -22.39 7.81
N ARG A 208 -1.07 -22.57 7.82
CA ARG A 208 -0.11 -21.73 7.11
C ARG A 208 0.08 -22.09 5.65
N GLY A 209 -0.53 -23.15 5.13
CA GLY A 209 -0.32 -23.56 3.74
C GLY A 209 -0.87 -22.54 2.74
N GLY A 210 -0.27 -22.44 1.56
CA GLY A 210 -0.76 -21.57 0.50
C GLY A 210 0.28 -20.61 -0.07
N ILE A 211 -0.21 -19.58 -0.74
CA ILE A 211 0.58 -18.64 -1.53
C ILE A 211 0.62 -17.28 -0.83
N PHE A 212 1.73 -16.58 -0.97
CA PHE A 212 1.76 -15.14 -0.73
C PHE A 212 1.28 -14.42 -2.00
N THR A 213 0.40 -13.43 -1.88
CA THR A 213 -0.18 -12.66 -3.00
C THR A 213 -0.67 -11.30 -2.51
N ALA A 214 -1.33 -10.50 -3.34
CA ALA A 214 -1.81 -9.15 -3.02
C ALA A 214 -0.70 -8.29 -2.36
N VAL A 215 0.47 -8.25 -3.01
CA VAL A 215 1.69 -7.66 -2.46
C VAL A 215 1.62 -6.13 -2.52
N ALA A 216 1.03 -5.54 -1.48
CA ALA A 216 0.57 -4.15 -1.45
C ALA A 216 1.68 -3.13 -1.17
N SER A 217 2.69 -3.50 -0.38
CA SER A 217 3.73 -2.58 0.07
C SER A 217 5.03 -3.31 0.33
N LEU A 218 6.15 -2.61 0.18
CA LEU A 218 7.45 -3.09 0.60
C LEU A 218 8.27 -1.94 1.17
N ASP A 219 9.19 -2.25 2.07
CA ASP A 219 10.13 -1.28 2.63
C ASP A 219 11.50 -1.91 2.83
N ILE A 220 12.56 -1.13 2.62
CA ILE A 220 13.94 -1.59 2.68
C ILE A 220 14.52 -1.20 4.03
N HIS A 221 15.20 -2.15 4.65
CA HIS A 221 15.81 -1.92 5.95
C HIS A 221 16.89 -0.84 5.85
N PRO A 222 16.96 0.13 6.78
CA PRO A 222 17.87 1.26 6.68
C PRO A 222 19.37 0.95 6.80
N ARG A 223 19.76 -0.32 6.98
CA ARG A 223 21.14 -0.72 7.38
C ARG A 223 21.57 -2.09 6.88
N PHE A 224 20.63 -3.03 6.84
CA PHE A 224 20.90 -4.41 6.43
C PHE A 224 20.25 -4.69 5.07
N PRO A 225 20.77 -5.66 4.31
CA PRO A 225 20.20 -6.06 3.03
C PRO A 225 18.93 -6.90 3.26
N ARG A 226 17.89 -6.24 3.80
CA ARG A 226 16.59 -6.85 4.13
C ARG A 226 15.47 -5.98 3.59
N ALA A 227 14.38 -6.60 3.13
CA ALA A 227 13.13 -5.89 2.86
C ALA A 227 11.95 -6.57 3.54
N LEU A 228 11.01 -5.75 3.99
CA LEU A 228 9.67 -6.19 4.38
C LEU A 228 8.78 -6.15 3.15
N VAL A 229 7.95 -7.16 3.00
CA VAL A 229 6.99 -7.26 1.91
C VAL A 229 5.63 -7.58 2.51
N ALA A 230 4.73 -6.61 2.50
CA ALA A 230 3.39 -6.73 3.04
C ALA A 230 2.42 -7.28 1.99
N GLY A 231 1.59 -8.23 2.40
CA GLY A 231 0.55 -8.77 1.55
C GLY A 231 -0.30 -9.82 2.22
N MET A 232 -0.95 -10.60 1.38
CA MET A 232 -1.92 -11.62 1.76
C MET A 232 -1.28 -13.00 1.69
N HIS A 233 -1.41 -13.75 2.77
CA HIS A 233 -1.16 -15.18 2.76
C HIS A 233 -2.49 -15.92 2.54
N ALA A 234 -2.64 -16.55 1.37
CA ALA A 234 -3.88 -17.17 0.91
C ALA A 234 -3.75 -18.69 0.76
N ASN A 235 -4.53 -19.41 1.55
CA ASN A 235 -4.56 -20.86 1.56
C ASN A 235 -5.48 -21.40 0.46
N HIS A 236 -4.87 -21.78 -0.67
CA HIS A 236 -5.58 -22.38 -1.79
C HIS A 236 -5.64 -23.92 -1.73
N LYS A 237 -5.04 -24.54 -0.70
CA LYS A 237 -5.00 -26.01 -0.50
C LYS A 237 -5.92 -26.48 0.63
N ARG A 238 -6.35 -25.58 1.51
CA ARG A 238 -7.31 -25.84 2.58
C ARG A 238 -8.73 -25.72 2.06
N GLY A 239 -9.62 -26.55 2.57
CA GLY A 239 -11.05 -26.47 2.29
C GLY A 239 -11.69 -27.84 2.14
N PRO A 240 -13.03 -27.93 2.28
CA PRO A 240 -13.76 -29.19 2.17
C PRO A 240 -13.56 -29.90 0.82
N THR A 241 -13.35 -29.14 -0.25
CA THR A 241 -13.16 -29.66 -1.62
C THR A 241 -11.70 -29.91 -1.97
N GLN A 242 -10.74 -29.28 -1.27
CA GLN A 242 -9.30 -29.45 -1.52
C GLN A 242 -8.65 -30.49 -0.61
N SER A 243 -8.71 -30.27 0.71
CA SER A 243 -8.05 -31.13 1.71
C SER A 243 -9.03 -31.87 2.62
N GLY A 244 -10.33 -31.68 2.43
CA GLY A 244 -11.38 -32.20 3.32
C GLY A 244 -11.46 -31.49 4.67
N ARG A 245 -10.59 -30.50 4.96
CA ARG A 245 -10.54 -29.78 6.23
C ARG A 245 -11.29 -28.45 6.16
N PRO A 246 -11.95 -28.00 7.24
CA PRO A 246 -12.68 -26.74 7.25
C PRO A 246 -11.73 -25.53 7.14
N LEU A 247 -12.28 -24.46 6.58
CA LEU A 247 -11.72 -23.12 6.52
C LEU A 247 -12.08 -22.34 7.80
N SER A 248 -11.23 -21.39 8.18
CA SER A 248 -11.40 -20.51 9.34
C SER A 248 -10.53 -19.26 9.19
N HIS A 249 -10.69 -18.32 10.12
CA HIS A 249 -9.86 -17.10 10.14
C HIS A 249 -8.35 -17.34 10.25
N LYS A 250 -7.93 -18.53 10.67
CA LYS A 250 -6.51 -18.92 10.77
C LYS A 250 -6.03 -19.76 9.59
N THR A 251 -6.92 -20.13 8.66
CA THR A 251 -6.63 -21.17 7.66
C THR A 251 -7.11 -20.83 6.25
N THR A 252 -7.74 -19.67 6.02
CA THR A 252 -8.13 -19.22 4.66
C THR A 252 -7.24 -18.09 4.16
N VAL A 253 -7.39 -16.89 4.71
CA VAL A 253 -6.64 -15.69 4.31
C VAL A 253 -6.09 -15.04 5.58
N GLN A 254 -4.81 -14.72 5.57
CA GLN A 254 -4.11 -14.15 6.70
C GLN A 254 -3.27 -12.95 6.27
N ALA A 255 -3.18 -11.97 7.16
CA ALA A 255 -2.23 -10.89 7.09
C ALA A 255 -0.81 -11.45 7.18
N ALA A 256 0.08 -11.08 6.26
CA ALA A 256 1.45 -11.53 6.32
C ALA A 256 2.45 -10.48 5.85
N VAL A 257 3.63 -10.52 6.49
CA VAL A 257 4.83 -9.80 6.06
C VAL A 257 5.91 -10.84 5.75
N ALA A 258 6.28 -10.95 4.48
CA ALA A 258 7.42 -11.73 4.03
C ALA A 258 8.70 -10.92 4.22
N ILE A 259 9.81 -11.61 4.50
CA ILE A 259 11.12 -11.01 4.71
C ILE A 259 12.03 -11.47 3.58
N LEU A 260 12.63 -10.51 2.87
CA LEU A 260 13.60 -10.81 1.81
C LEU A 260 15.03 -10.61 2.29
N ASP A 261 15.90 -11.51 1.87
CA ASP A 261 17.35 -11.30 1.85
C ASP A 261 17.73 -10.67 0.50
N LEU A 262 18.16 -9.41 0.53
CA LEU A 262 18.45 -8.63 -0.67
C LEU A 262 19.80 -9.00 -1.29
N ASP A 263 20.74 -9.57 -0.54
CA ASP A 263 22.01 -10.03 -1.12
C ASP A 263 21.78 -11.31 -1.91
N ASN A 264 21.12 -12.28 -1.27
CA ASN A 264 20.85 -13.59 -1.86
C ASN A 264 19.71 -13.55 -2.89
N GLY A 265 18.81 -12.56 -2.80
CA GLY A 265 17.67 -12.44 -3.69
C GLY A 265 16.64 -13.54 -3.47
N SER A 266 16.33 -13.83 -2.20
CA SER A 266 15.40 -14.88 -1.81
C SER A 266 14.54 -14.43 -0.63
N GLU A 267 13.33 -14.99 -0.51
CA GLU A 267 12.58 -14.91 0.74
C GLU A 267 13.27 -15.74 1.84
N LEU A 268 13.10 -15.33 3.09
CA LEU A 268 13.40 -16.10 4.30
C LEU A 268 12.08 -16.65 4.89
N PRO A 269 11.64 -17.87 4.52
CA PRO A 269 10.30 -18.35 4.87
C PRO A 269 10.08 -18.50 6.37
N ASP A 270 11.11 -18.92 7.11
CA ASP A 270 11.06 -19.09 8.57
C ASP A 270 10.93 -17.75 9.31
N ALA A 271 11.33 -16.65 8.68
CA ALA A 271 11.22 -15.30 9.22
C ALA A 271 9.86 -14.64 8.91
N ARG A 272 9.00 -15.29 8.12
CA ARG A 272 7.70 -14.76 7.72
C ARG A 272 6.82 -14.50 8.93
N ILE A 273 6.20 -13.34 8.94
CA ILE A 273 5.35 -12.87 10.02
C ILE A 273 3.92 -13.01 9.57
N VAL A 274 3.23 -14.04 10.04
CA VAL A 274 1.78 -14.19 9.86
C VAL A 274 1.11 -13.49 11.04
N SER A 275 0.47 -12.35 10.78
CA SER A 275 -0.04 -11.48 11.82
C SER A 275 -1.33 -12.00 12.44
N SER A 276 -1.25 -12.35 13.72
CA SER A 276 -2.38 -12.43 14.65
C SER A 276 -1.91 -11.89 16.00
N PHE A 277 -2.54 -10.85 16.54
CA PHE A 277 -2.10 -10.25 17.81
C PHE A 277 -2.89 -10.84 18.97
N SER A 278 -2.24 -11.58 19.88
CA SER A 278 -2.88 -12.16 21.08
C SER A 278 -4.22 -12.90 20.81
N GLY A 279 -4.34 -13.54 19.63
CA GLY A 279 -5.57 -14.22 19.21
C GLY A 279 -6.62 -13.34 18.51
N GLN A 280 -6.42 -12.03 18.40
CA GLN A 280 -7.25 -11.14 17.58
C GLN A 280 -6.79 -11.18 16.13
N ALA A 281 -7.73 -11.38 15.21
CA ALA A 281 -7.47 -11.29 13.78
C ALA A 281 -7.32 -9.82 13.36
N VAL A 282 -6.41 -9.60 12.42
CA VAL A 282 -6.24 -8.34 11.70
C VAL A 282 -6.44 -8.61 10.21
N ALA A 283 -6.90 -7.60 9.48
CA ALA A 283 -7.09 -7.67 8.04
C ALA A 283 -5.74 -7.72 7.29
N VAL A 284 -5.76 -7.85 5.97
CA VAL A 284 -4.54 -7.83 5.15
C VAL A 284 -3.84 -6.46 5.24
N PRO A 285 -2.51 -6.43 5.41
CA PRO A 285 -1.76 -5.19 5.52
C PRO A 285 -1.67 -4.43 4.20
N THR A 286 -1.68 -3.12 4.28
CA THR A 286 -1.61 -2.20 3.12
C THR A 286 -0.34 -1.38 3.08
N ALA A 287 0.32 -1.20 4.22
CA ALA A 287 1.57 -0.47 4.31
C ALA A 287 2.47 -1.03 5.41
N VAL A 288 3.76 -1.16 5.10
CA VAL A 288 4.82 -1.43 6.08
C VAL A 288 5.85 -0.31 6.06
N ALA A 289 6.39 0.00 7.23
CA ALA A 289 7.37 1.07 7.41
C ALA A 289 8.39 0.69 8.49
N PHE A 290 9.67 0.62 8.18
CA PHE A 290 10.72 0.58 9.20
C PHE A 290 10.73 1.89 9.99
N LEU A 291 10.97 1.78 11.29
CA LEU A 291 11.36 2.93 12.09
C LEU A 291 12.85 3.25 11.86
N PRO A 292 13.26 4.52 12.09
CA PRO A 292 14.65 4.94 11.93
C PRO A 292 15.67 4.12 12.74
N ASP A 293 15.23 3.46 13.82
CA ASP A 293 16.09 2.63 14.65
C ASP A 293 16.54 1.31 13.98
N GLY A 294 15.86 0.89 12.90
CA GLY A 294 16.09 -0.38 12.20
C GLY A 294 15.81 -1.62 13.06
N LYS A 295 15.12 -1.49 14.19
CA LYS A 295 14.78 -2.60 15.09
C LYS A 295 13.28 -2.80 15.19
N HIS A 296 12.51 -1.79 14.80
CA HIS A 296 11.06 -1.86 14.75
C HIS A 296 10.55 -1.52 13.36
N PHE A 297 9.38 -2.04 13.05
CA PHE A 297 8.59 -1.59 11.92
C PHE A 297 7.13 -1.51 12.32
N ILE A 298 6.38 -0.70 11.57
CA ILE A 298 4.95 -0.53 11.68
C ILE A 298 4.29 -1.25 10.52
N ASP A 299 3.23 -1.98 10.83
CA ASP A 299 2.34 -2.62 9.87
C ASP A 299 0.94 -2.00 9.99
N ILE A 300 0.33 -1.65 8.86
CA ILE A 300 -0.96 -0.95 8.78
C ILE A 300 -1.99 -1.85 8.12
N TYR A 301 -3.14 -2.02 8.76
CA TYR A 301 -4.22 -2.88 8.31
C TYR A 301 -5.45 -2.07 7.95
N PHE A 302 -5.67 -1.87 6.66
CA PHE A 302 -6.71 -0.99 6.15
C PHE A 302 -8.12 -1.39 6.59
N ALA A 303 -8.51 -2.66 6.46
CA ALA A 303 -9.90 -3.04 6.72
C ALA A 303 -10.20 -3.34 8.20
N SER A 304 -9.19 -3.62 9.01
CA SER A 304 -9.37 -3.81 10.46
C SER A 304 -9.05 -2.56 11.26
N HIS A 305 -8.63 -1.49 10.58
CA HIS A 305 -8.28 -0.19 11.17
C HIS A 305 -7.23 -0.33 12.27
N ASP A 306 -6.21 -1.16 12.04
CA ASP A 306 -5.19 -1.42 13.04
C ASP A 306 -3.82 -0.92 12.59
N LEU A 307 -3.04 -0.48 13.56
CA LEU A 307 -1.61 -0.31 13.49
C LEU A 307 -0.96 -1.31 14.43
N LYS A 308 0.04 -2.04 13.94
CA LYS A 308 0.85 -2.91 14.78
C LYS A 308 2.30 -2.50 14.75
N VAL A 309 2.88 -2.38 15.94
CA VAL A 309 4.32 -2.17 16.10
C VAL A 309 4.97 -3.51 16.33
N ILE A 310 5.95 -3.83 15.50
CA ILE A 310 6.66 -5.11 15.54
C ILE A 310 8.14 -4.85 15.77
N ARG A 311 8.72 -5.55 16.75
CA ARG A 311 10.18 -5.64 16.91
C ARG A 311 10.70 -6.75 16.01
N TYR A 312 11.71 -6.42 15.23
CA TYR A 312 12.30 -7.24 14.19
C TYR A 312 13.82 -7.34 14.39
N ASN A 313 14.41 -8.44 13.91
CA ASN A 313 15.85 -8.58 13.69
C ASN A 313 16.07 -9.38 12.39
N GLU A 314 17.33 -9.60 12.01
CA GLU A 314 17.68 -10.33 10.77
C GLU A 314 17.11 -11.75 10.64
N ARG A 315 16.64 -12.34 11.75
CA ARG A 315 16.01 -13.68 11.79
C ARG A 315 14.47 -13.63 11.73
N GLY A 316 13.86 -12.44 11.70
CA GLY A 316 12.41 -12.25 11.62
C GLY A 316 11.80 -11.57 12.84
N LEU A 317 10.58 -11.98 13.18
CA LEU A 317 9.82 -11.46 14.32
C LEU A 317 10.56 -11.74 15.65
N VAL A 318 10.77 -10.68 16.44
CA VAL A 318 11.28 -10.80 17.81
C VAL A 318 10.16 -10.68 18.83
N ALA A 319 9.32 -9.66 18.69
CA ALA A 319 8.20 -9.42 19.59
C ALA A 319 7.18 -8.49 18.95
N GLU A 320 5.90 -8.73 19.24
CA GLU A 320 4.85 -7.75 19.01
C GLU A 320 4.88 -6.74 20.16
N ARG A 321 4.86 -5.43 19.86
CA ARG A 321 5.03 -4.37 20.87
C ARG A 321 3.75 -3.65 21.21
N ALA A 322 2.93 -3.37 20.21
CA ALA A 322 1.68 -2.65 20.39
C ALA A 322 0.70 -2.97 19.26
N LEU A 323 -0.59 -2.82 19.59
CA LEU A 323 -1.71 -2.79 18.66
C LEU A 323 -2.51 -1.53 18.99
N LEU A 324 -2.76 -0.68 17.99
CA LEU A 324 -3.50 0.57 18.13
C LEU A 324 -4.61 0.62 17.08
N GLU A 325 -5.83 0.92 17.51
CA GLU A 325 -6.92 1.22 16.59
C GLU A 325 -6.72 2.60 15.96
N LEU A 326 -6.87 2.66 14.65
CA LEU A 326 -6.77 3.85 13.81
C LEU A 326 -8.17 4.30 13.34
N PRO A 327 -8.31 5.55 12.86
CA PRO A 327 -9.51 5.96 12.14
C PRO A 327 -9.72 5.14 10.84
N HIS A 328 -10.93 5.14 10.31
CA HIS A 328 -11.34 4.23 9.24
C HIS A 328 -10.54 4.42 7.94
N GLY A 329 -10.13 3.29 7.35
CA GLY A 329 -9.37 3.21 6.10
C GLY A 329 -7.95 3.77 6.16
N PRO A 330 -7.07 3.31 7.07
CA PRO A 330 -5.67 3.71 7.08
C PRO A 330 -4.94 3.07 5.88
N ASP A 331 -4.48 3.87 4.93
CA ASP A 331 -3.87 3.37 3.67
C ASP A 331 -2.39 3.72 3.48
N GLY A 332 -1.78 4.40 4.44
CA GLY A 332 -0.34 4.69 4.45
C GLY A 332 0.12 5.33 5.76
N ILE A 333 1.44 5.40 5.92
CA ILE A 333 2.09 6.04 7.08
C ILE A 333 3.30 6.85 6.65
N ALA A 334 3.42 8.08 7.14
CA ALA A 334 4.65 8.88 7.14
C ALA A 334 5.22 8.94 8.55
N ILE A 335 6.54 8.91 8.71
CA ILE A 335 7.22 8.86 10.01
C ILE A 335 8.34 9.90 9.99
N THR A 336 8.48 10.67 11.06
CA THR A 336 9.58 11.64 11.20
C THR A 336 10.93 10.94 11.34
N ALA A 337 12.01 11.63 11.00
CA ALA A 337 13.37 11.12 11.00
C ALA A 337 13.84 10.72 12.41
N ASP A 338 13.31 11.37 13.44
CA ASP A 338 13.55 11.01 14.84
C ASP A 338 12.72 9.80 15.32
N GLY A 339 11.75 9.35 14.51
CA GLY A 339 10.87 8.22 14.80
C GLY A 339 9.80 8.50 15.85
N GLN A 340 9.64 9.74 16.31
CA GLN A 340 8.73 10.08 17.41
C GLN A 340 7.31 10.44 16.94
N HIS A 341 7.12 10.77 15.66
CA HIS A 341 5.82 11.12 15.12
C HIS A 341 5.48 10.26 13.91
N GLY A 342 4.22 9.82 13.84
CA GLY A 342 3.65 9.14 12.69
C GLY A 342 2.43 9.86 12.15
N PHE A 343 2.15 9.75 10.86
CA PHE A 343 0.97 10.33 10.23
C PHE A 343 0.28 9.30 9.37
N ILE A 344 -1.01 9.09 9.63
CA ILE A 344 -1.86 8.13 8.94
C ILE A 344 -2.85 8.88 8.06
N ASN A 345 -2.96 8.48 6.80
CA ASN A 345 -4.06 8.89 5.96
C ASN A 345 -5.27 8.00 6.26
N ALA A 346 -6.28 8.56 6.90
CA ALA A 346 -7.54 7.87 7.18
C ALA A 346 -8.55 8.21 6.08
N ARG A 347 -8.61 7.33 5.10
CA ARG A 347 -9.39 7.52 3.87
C ARG A 347 -10.87 7.72 4.16
N TRP A 348 -11.50 6.82 4.90
CA TRP A 348 -12.96 6.80 5.09
C TRP A 348 -13.47 7.76 6.17
N ASP A 349 -12.57 8.24 7.03
CA ASP A 349 -12.88 9.30 7.99
C ASP A 349 -12.52 10.70 7.49
N ARG A 350 -11.93 10.80 6.29
CA ARG A 350 -11.47 12.07 5.70
C ARG A 350 -10.51 12.81 6.61
N GLN A 351 -9.65 12.07 7.31
CA GLN A 351 -8.74 12.64 8.30
C GLN A 351 -7.28 12.29 8.00
N ILE A 352 -6.39 13.13 8.53
CA ILE A 352 -5.01 12.73 8.81
C ILE A 352 -4.92 12.54 10.33
N ALA A 353 -4.48 11.36 10.76
CA ALA A 353 -4.25 11.06 12.17
C ALA A 353 -2.77 11.27 12.49
N HIS A 354 -2.47 12.09 13.50
CA HIS A 354 -1.12 12.27 14.03
C HIS A 354 -0.91 11.35 15.23
N LEU A 355 0.13 10.53 15.14
CA LEU A 355 0.52 9.56 16.13
C LEU A 355 1.71 10.07 16.92
N ASP A 356 1.65 9.90 18.24
CA ASP A 356 2.78 9.97 19.14
C ASP A 356 3.39 8.57 19.27
N LEU A 357 4.65 8.46 18.81
CA LEU A 357 5.45 7.24 18.79
C LEU A 357 6.65 7.33 19.76
N SER A 358 6.72 8.37 20.60
CA SER A 358 7.83 8.59 21.55
C SER A 358 8.03 7.42 22.52
N ASP A 359 6.93 6.78 22.97
CA ASP A 359 6.97 5.43 23.57
C ASP A 359 6.38 4.42 22.60
N ILE A 360 7.26 3.75 21.84
CA ILE A 360 6.86 2.79 20.81
C ILE A 360 6.12 1.55 21.34
N ARG A 361 6.14 1.32 22.66
CA ARG A 361 5.35 0.27 23.31
C ARG A 361 3.91 0.69 23.57
N ARG A 362 3.62 1.99 23.51
CA ARG A 362 2.31 2.60 23.78
C ARG A 362 2.03 3.74 22.80
N PRO A 363 2.04 3.47 21.49
CA PRO A 363 1.70 4.48 20.50
C PRO A 363 0.25 4.95 20.72
N ARG A 364 0.00 6.24 20.47
CA ARG A 364 -1.32 6.84 20.65
C ARG A 364 -1.62 7.86 19.58
N ILE A 365 -2.90 8.07 19.30
CA ILE A 365 -3.35 9.17 18.45
C ILE A 365 -3.25 10.47 19.27
N HIS A 366 -2.36 11.37 18.88
CA HIS A 366 -2.19 12.69 19.49
C HIS A 366 -3.29 13.65 19.03
N SER A 367 -3.54 13.73 17.72
CA SER A 367 -4.55 14.60 17.14
C SER A 367 -5.08 14.02 15.82
N LYS A 368 -6.20 14.58 15.34
CA LYS A 368 -6.80 14.24 14.05
C LYS A 368 -7.25 15.53 13.38
N VAL A 369 -6.92 15.69 12.11
CA VAL A 369 -7.32 16.86 11.33
C VAL A 369 -8.17 16.45 10.14
N LEU A 370 -9.24 17.20 9.88
CA LEU A 370 -10.09 16.98 8.71
C LEU A 370 -9.39 17.44 7.43
N LYS A 371 -9.50 16.64 6.38
CA LYS A 371 -8.83 16.88 5.10
C LYS A 371 -9.55 17.92 4.23
N HIS A 372 -10.90 17.97 4.26
CA HIS A 372 -11.74 18.86 3.44
C HIS A 372 -13.26 18.70 3.61
N ASN A 373 -14.00 19.38 2.72
CA ASN A 373 -15.44 19.29 2.49
C ASN A 373 -15.80 18.07 1.64
N GLU A 374 -16.62 17.20 2.20
CA GLU A 374 -17.02 15.91 1.65
C GLU A 374 -17.88 16.05 0.38
N THR A 375 -17.52 15.32 -0.68
CA THR A 375 -18.24 15.34 -1.97
C THR A 375 -19.21 14.19 -2.14
N TRP A 376 -19.04 13.11 -1.38
CA TRP A 376 -19.94 11.95 -1.42
C TRP A 376 -21.17 12.20 -0.56
N SER A 377 -22.30 11.60 -0.94
CA SER A 377 -23.47 11.58 -0.06
C SER A 377 -23.16 10.84 1.24
N SER A 378 -23.84 11.22 2.32
CA SER A 378 -23.72 10.56 3.63
C SER A 378 -23.95 9.04 3.53
N GLN A 379 -24.90 8.61 2.70
CA GLN A 379 -25.18 7.20 2.44
C GLN A 379 -24.00 6.49 1.77
N ARG A 380 -23.33 7.13 0.80
CA ARG A 380 -22.18 6.54 0.12
C ARG A 380 -20.98 6.38 1.06
N ILE A 381 -20.73 7.35 1.92
CA ILE A 381 -19.67 7.26 2.95
C ILE A 381 -19.98 6.15 3.94
N MET A 382 -21.24 6.05 4.39
CA MET A 382 -21.66 4.98 5.29
C MET A 382 -21.46 3.61 4.63
N GLY A 383 -21.85 3.46 3.36
CA GLY A 383 -21.59 2.24 2.60
C GLY A 383 -20.10 1.88 2.53
N ALA A 384 -19.23 2.86 2.24
CA ALA A 384 -17.78 2.65 2.21
C ALA A 384 -17.23 2.24 3.58
N ARG A 385 -17.66 2.91 4.66
CA ARG A 385 -17.27 2.55 6.03
C ARG A 385 -17.71 1.16 6.44
N ILE A 386 -18.80 0.63 5.89
CA ILE A 386 -19.23 -0.75 6.18
C ILE A 386 -18.43 -1.74 5.33
N PHE A 387 -18.38 -1.51 4.02
CA PHE A 387 -17.71 -2.39 3.04
C PHE A 387 -16.23 -2.63 3.37
N HIS A 388 -15.56 -1.60 3.89
CA HIS A 388 -14.14 -1.64 4.24
C HIS A 388 -13.87 -1.88 5.73
N ASN A 389 -14.86 -2.29 6.52
CA ASN A 389 -14.69 -2.47 7.96
C ASN A 389 -14.94 -3.91 8.41
N SER A 390 -13.85 -4.64 8.61
CA SER A 390 -13.88 -5.97 9.22
C SER A 390 -14.24 -5.94 10.70
N ARG A 391 -14.12 -4.81 11.40
CA ARG A 391 -14.58 -4.67 12.80
C ARG A 391 -16.10 -4.59 12.91
N ASP A 392 -16.81 -4.31 11.81
CA ASP A 392 -18.27 -4.23 11.81
C ASP A 392 -18.88 -5.64 11.88
N PRO A 393 -19.65 -5.97 12.93
CA PRO A 393 -20.23 -7.31 13.08
C PRO A 393 -21.25 -7.67 11.99
N ARG A 394 -21.74 -6.68 11.22
CA ARG A 394 -22.54 -6.95 10.02
C ARG A 394 -21.72 -7.67 8.96
N MET A 395 -20.43 -7.35 8.83
CA MET A 395 -19.55 -7.95 7.83
C MET A 395 -18.99 -9.31 8.27
N THR A 396 -18.47 -9.42 9.49
CA THR A 396 -17.83 -10.67 9.95
C THR A 396 -17.71 -10.70 11.48
N PRO A 397 -17.73 -11.87 12.13
CA PRO A 397 -17.30 -12.03 13.50
C PRO A 397 -15.76 -12.06 13.56
N ASN A 398 -15.20 -11.66 14.70
CA ASN A 398 -13.76 -11.75 14.99
C ASN A 398 -12.83 -10.87 14.15
N ARG A 399 -13.33 -9.81 13.50
CA ARG A 399 -12.50 -8.79 12.81
C ARG A 399 -11.70 -9.30 11.61
N TRP A 400 -12.14 -10.39 11.00
CA TRP A 400 -11.29 -11.16 10.09
C TRP A 400 -11.28 -10.64 8.65
N LEU A 401 -12.45 -10.56 8.01
CA LEU A 401 -12.59 -10.17 6.61
C LEU A 401 -13.74 -9.18 6.40
N SER A 402 -13.52 -8.20 5.53
CA SER A 402 -14.59 -7.46 4.87
C SER A 402 -14.33 -7.47 3.36
N CYS A 403 -15.28 -6.99 2.56
CA CYS A 403 -15.11 -6.93 1.11
C CYS A 403 -13.87 -6.06 0.74
N GLY A 404 -13.60 -5.02 1.53
CA GLY A 404 -12.41 -4.19 1.43
C GLY A 404 -11.07 -4.88 1.69
N VAL A 405 -11.03 -6.11 2.23
CA VAL A 405 -9.77 -6.84 2.44
C VAL A 405 -9.16 -7.32 1.13
N CYS A 406 -10.01 -7.77 0.21
CA CYS A 406 -9.55 -8.16 -1.12
C CYS A 406 -9.58 -6.97 -2.10
N HIS A 407 -10.30 -5.91 -1.75
CA HIS A 407 -10.46 -4.71 -2.56
C HIS A 407 -9.97 -3.47 -1.81
N LEU A 408 -8.67 -3.41 -1.56
CA LEU A 408 -8.05 -2.31 -0.81
C LEU A 408 -8.46 -0.93 -1.35
N ASP A 409 -8.64 -0.82 -2.67
CA ASP A 409 -8.97 0.45 -3.33
C ASP A 409 -10.48 0.73 -3.44
N GLY A 410 -11.34 -0.29 -3.30
CA GLY A 410 -12.81 -0.18 -3.37
C GLY A 410 -13.40 0.58 -4.58
N GLY A 411 -12.59 0.92 -5.57
CA GLY A 411 -12.84 1.99 -6.53
C GLY A 411 -12.98 1.53 -7.97
N LEU A 412 -13.00 2.50 -8.90
CA LEU A 412 -13.25 2.36 -10.34
C LEU A 412 -12.34 1.35 -11.08
N GLN A 413 -11.27 0.87 -10.45
CA GLN A 413 -10.45 -0.27 -10.83
C GLN A 413 -10.13 -1.06 -9.56
N SER A 414 -11.12 -1.77 -9.00
CA SER A 414 -10.79 -3.00 -8.28
C SER A 414 -9.78 -3.78 -9.15
N ASP A 415 -8.87 -4.52 -8.53
CA ASP A 415 -7.83 -5.38 -9.15
C ASP A 415 -8.34 -6.41 -10.18
N HIS A 416 -9.61 -6.29 -10.50
CA HIS A 416 -10.46 -7.16 -11.25
C HIS A 416 -10.46 -8.54 -10.67
N LEU A 417 -10.25 -8.76 -9.37
CA LEU A 417 -10.24 -10.09 -8.79
C LEU A 417 -11.08 -10.18 -7.51
N ILE A 418 -11.78 -11.29 -7.37
CA ILE A 418 -12.55 -11.68 -6.18
C ILE A 418 -12.30 -13.14 -5.91
N TRP A 419 -12.41 -13.52 -4.64
CA TRP A 419 -12.46 -14.92 -4.26
C TRP A 419 -13.90 -15.44 -4.42
N GLU A 420 -14.11 -16.37 -5.36
CA GLU A 420 -15.37 -17.08 -5.54
C GLU A 420 -15.44 -18.25 -4.54
N PHE A 421 -16.33 -18.16 -3.55
CA PHE A 421 -16.52 -19.19 -2.51
C PHE A 421 -17.78 -20.06 -2.72
N SER A 422 -18.47 -19.95 -3.86
CA SER A 422 -19.74 -20.65 -4.09
C SER A 422 -19.54 -22.13 -4.41
N LYS A 423 -20.01 -23.01 -3.49
CA LYS A 423 -20.04 -24.48 -3.68
C LYS A 423 -21.04 -24.95 -4.73
N LEU A 424 -22.11 -24.17 -4.96
CA LEU A 424 -23.25 -24.60 -5.79
C LEU A 424 -23.04 -24.42 -7.30
N GLN A 425 -21.98 -23.73 -7.74
CA GLN A 425 -21.82 -23.42 -9.16
C GLN A 425 -20.57 -24.00 -9.81
N LYS A 426 -19.47 -24.26 -9.07
CA LYS A 426 -18.22 -24.74 -9.68
C LYS A 426 -17.42 -25.70 -8.78
N PRO A 427 -16.93 -26.83 -9.31
CA PRO A 427 -16.09 -27.79 -8.57
C PRO A 427 -14.75 -27.22 -8.04
N ALA A 428 -14.31 -26.06 -8.53
CA ALA A 428 -12.97 -25.51 -8.27
C ALA A 428 -12.92 -24.35 -7.25
N SER A 429 -13.97 -24.12 -6.45
CA SER A 429 -13.99 -23.09 -5.39
C SER A 429 -13.27 -23.57 -4.10
N PRO A 430 -12.52 -22.70 -3.38
CA PRO A 430 -12.32 -21.28 -3.65
C PRO A 430 -11.31 -21.02 -4.76
N ARG A 431 -11.60 -20.02 -5.60
CA ARG A 431 -10.67 -19.56 -6.65
C ARG A 431 -10.76 -18.06 -6.86
N LEU A 432 -9.65 -17.45 -7.27
CA LEU A 432 -9.63 -16.09 -7.78
C LEU A 432 -10.35 -16.05 -9.13
N VAL A 433 -11.32 -15.14 -9.27
CA VAL A 433 -12.04 -14.91 -10.53
C VAL A 433 -12.15 -13.42 -10.79
N ASN A 434 -12.39 -13.04 -12.05
CA ASN A 434 -12.41 -11.63 -12.38
C ASN A 434 -13.63 -10.89 -11.78
N THR A 435 -13.45 -9.69 -11.21
CA THR A 435 -14.57 -8.79 -10.92
C THR A 435 -15.15 -8.28 -12.24
N LYS A 436 -16.48 -8.13 -12.31
CA LYS A 436 -17.12 -7.51 -13.47
C LYS A 436 -16.74 -6.02 -13.54
N SER A 437 -16.39 -5.52 -14.72
CA SER A 437 -16.01 -4.11 -14.91
C SER A 437 -17.16 -3.14 -14.58
N LEU A 438 -16.86 -2.05 -13.88
CA LEU A 438 -17.78 -0.91 -13.66
C LEU A 438 -18.11 -0.14 -14.95
N ALA A 439 -17.29 -0.28 -16.01
CA ALA A 439 -17.51 0.41 -17.28
C ALA A 439 -18.64 -0.21 -18.12
N VAL A 440 -19.14 -1.41 -17.75
CA VAL A 440 -20.19 -2.14 -18.50
C VAL A 440 -21.59 -1.91 -17.91
N THR A 441 -21.74 -1.20 -16.79
CA THR A 441 -23.03 -1.06 -16.08
C THR A 441 -23.52 0.38 -15.97
N ALA A 442 -23.27 1.22 -16.97
CA ALA A 442 -23.98 2.51 -17.10
C ALA A 442 -25.49 2.35 -17.33
N ALA A 443 -25.99 1.13 -17.55
CA ALA A 443 -27.40 0.81 -17.79
C ALA A 443 -28.14 0.17 -16.60
N SER A 444 -27.53 -0.01 -15.42
CA SER A 444 -28.24 -0.47 -14.22
C SER A 444 -28.47 0.72 -13.28
N GLY A 445 -29.72 1.19 -13.22
CA GLY A 445 -30.12 2.38 -12.50
C GLY A 445 -29.88 2.35 -10.98
N PRO A 446 -30.02 3.50 -10.31
CA PRO A 446 -29.93 3.62 -8.85
C PRO A 446 -31.05 2.83 -8.12
N PRO A 447 -30.85 2.41 -6.86
CA PRO A 447 -29.75 2.79 -5.96
C PRO A 447 -29.03 1.59 -5.32
N PHE A 448 -28.16 0.85 -6.01
CA PHE A 448 -27.25 -0.08 -5.31
C PHE A 448 -25.88 -0.16 -5.96
N LEU A 449 -24.85 0.13 -5.15
CA LEU A 449 -23.47 -0.25 -5.41
C LEU A 449 -23.37 -1.75 -5.10
N ILE A 450 -23.24 -2.60 -6.12
CA ILE A 450 -22.99 -4.05 -5.92
C ILE A 450 -21.78 -4.41 -6.77
N GLN A 451 -20.65 -4.79 -6.15
CA GLN A 451 -19.62 -5.57 -6.85
C GLN A 451 -18.96 -6.61 -5.95
N GLY A 452 -19.12 -7.85 -6.41
CA GLY A 452 -18.52 -9.12 -5.99
C GLY A 452 -18.82 -10.15 -7.09
N THR A 453 -18.67 -11.46 -6.86
CA THR A 453 -19.11 -12.50 -7.83
C THR A 453 -20.62 -12.49 -8.02
N TYR A 454 -21.28 -11.76 -7.13
CA TYR A 454 -22.69 -11.77 -6.84
C TYR A 454 -23.41 -10.75 -7.71
N HIS A 455 -24.48 -11.19 -8.36
CA HIS A 455 -25.28 -10.41 -9.30
C HIS A 455 -26.48 -9.74 -8.61
N SER A 456 -26.66 -9.96 -7.30
CA SER A 456 -27.73 -9.34 -6.51
C SER A 456 -27.30 -9.07 -5.07
N VAL A 457 -27.99 -8.13 -4.40
CA VAL A 457 -27.79 -7.81 -2.98
C VAL A 457 -28.03 -9.04 -2.11
N GLN A 458 -29.00 -9.88 -2.45
CA GLN A 458 -29.33 -11.10 -1.70
C GLN A 458 -28.19 -12.12 -1.73
N GLN A 459 -27.44 -12.18 -2.83
CA GLN A 459 -26.28 -13.05 -2.93
C GLN A 459 -25.11 -12.55 -2.10
N GLU A 460 -24.92 -11.23 -2.02
CA GLU A 460 -23.93 -10.60 -1.12
C GLU A 460 -24.30 -10.81 0.35
N ASP A 461 -25.56 -10.51 0.73
CA ASP A 461 -26.07 -10.75 2.09
C ASP A 461 -25.95 -12.23 2.49
N HIS A 462 -26.27 -13.15 1.56
CA HIS A 462 -26.06 -14.57 1.78
C HIS A 462 -24.58 -14.90 2.00
N PHE A 463 -23.66 -14.34 1.22
CA PHE A 463 -22.22 -14.53 1.40
C PHE A 463 -21.74 -14.03 2.76
N VAL A 464 -22.17 -12.82 3.15
CA VAL A 464 -21.86 -12.21 4.45
C VAL A 464 -22.36 -13.11 5.59
N ARG A 465 -23.62 -13.53 5.56
CA ARG A 465 -24.22 -14.36 6.61
C ARG A 465 -23.66 -15.77 6.66
N SER A 466 -23.34 -16.37 5.51
CA SER A 466 -22.94 -17.79 5.43
C SER A 466 -21.44 -18.01 5.56
N PHE A 467 -20.63 -17.30 4.77
CA PHE A 467 -19.19 -17.52 4.71
C PHE A 467 -18.44 -16.62 5.67
N LEU A 468 -18.73 -15.32 5.64
CA LEU A 468 -18.09 -14.38 6.57
C LEU A 468 -18.63 -14.55 7.98
N GLY A 469 -19.86 -15.05 8.14
CA GLY A 469 -20.54 -15.25 9.42
C GLY A 469 -21.08 -13.96 10.06
N GLY A 470 -21.18 -12.89 9.28
CA GLY A 470 -21.69 -11.59 9.73
C GLY A 470 -23.21 -11.57 9.87
N SER A 471 -23.74 -10.51 10.49
CA SER A 471 -25.19 -10.35 10.64
C SER A 471 -25.91 -9.85 9.40
N GLY A 472 -25.21 -9.54 8.30
CA GLY A 472 -25.74 -9.01 7.03
C GLY A 472 -26.19 -7.56 7.13
#